data_AF-A0A5J4S8W1-F1
#
_entry.id   AF-A0A5J4S8W1-F1
#
_cell.length_a   1.000
_cell.length_b   1.000
_cell.length_c   1.000
_cell.angle_alpha   90.00
_cell.angle_beta   90.00
_cell.angle_gamma   90.00
#
_symmetry.space_group_name_H-M   'P 1'
#
loop_
_entity.id
_entity.type
_entity.pdbx_description
1 polymer ?
#
loop_
_entity_poly.entity_id
_entity_poly.type
_entity_poly.pdbx_seq_one_letter_code
_entity_poly.pdbx_strand_id
1 'polypeptide(L)'
;MEETIARYEAEMEELGKSRKEIIRQAKEEAEHLLQESNARIESTIRTIKETQAEKEKTRLARKELTDFRHSIEDLTLKEQEGKITQKMDKLRQKQEHRKEKKLPPSLSLKTRPTPVIEGNMVRIKGQTSSGKVIEIAGKNAIVIFGNIKTTVKLERLEHIHPSTISPNEIPAKSAFVSTHTQNQMYEKKLEFKQDIDVRGMRGEEALQAITYFIDDAILVGIDRVRILHGTGTGILRTLIHQYLQTVSGIKHFENEHVQLGGAGVTVVDFF
;
A
#
# COMPACT_ATOMS: atom_id res chain seq x y z
N MET A 1 -3.21 -41.22 -17.07
CA MET A 1 -3.41 -39.74 -17.04
C MET A 1 -4.70 -39.39 -16.30
N GLU A 2 -5.77 -40.15 -16.48
CA GLU A 2 -7.02 -39.98 -15.73
C GLU A 2 -6.88 -40.31 -14.23
N GLU A 3 -6.19 -41.40 -13.85
CA GLU A 3 -5.97 -41.74 -12.43
C GLU A 3 -5.16 -40.70 -11.64
N THR A 4 -4.21 -40.02 -12.31
CA THR A 4 -3.42 -38.97 -11.67
C THR A 4 -4.26 -37.71 -11.43
N ILE A 5 -5.14 -37.37 -12.36
CA ILE A 5 -6.07 -36.23 -12.22
C ILE A 5 -7.08 -36.53 -11.10
N ALA A 6 -7.67 -37.72 -11.08
CA ALA A 6 -8.59 -38.14 -10.04
C ALA A 6 -7.96 -38.16 -8.63
N ARG A 7 -6.68 -38.57 -8.51
CA ARG A 7 -5.94 -38.47 -7.24
C ARG A 7 -5.73 -37.03 -6.78
N TYR A 8 -5.32 -36.14 -7.69
CA TYR A 8 -5.14 -34.72 -7.35
C TYR A 8 -6.46 -34.04 -6.98
N GLU A 9 -7.57 -34.39 -7.65
CA GLU A 9 -8.90 -33.87 -7.32
C GLU A 9 -9.35 -34.32 -5.92
N ALA A 10 -9.17 -35.61 -5.59
CA ALA A 10 -9.49 -36.14 -4.27
C ALA A 10 -8.62 -35.50 -3.16
N GLU A 11 -7.32 -35.35 -3.40
CA GLU A 11 -6.40 -34.70 -2.45
C GLU A 11 -6.74 -33.22 -2.25
N MET A 12 -7.12 -32.51 -3.32
CA MET A 12 -7.58 -31.12 -3.23
C MET A 12 -8.88 -30.98 -2.44
N GLU A 13 -9.81 -31.92 -2.59
CA GLU A 13 -11.06 -31.94 -1.84
C GLU A 13 -10.82 -32.24 -0.35
N GLU A 14 -9.93 -33.19 -0.04
CA GLU A 14 -9.54 -33.52 1.34
C GLU A 14 -8.83 -32.35 2.02
N LEU A 15 -7.89 -31.70 1.32
CA LEU A 15 -7.24 -30.48 1.80
C LEU A 15 -8.25 -29.34 2.03
N GLY A 16 -9.25 -29.21 1.16
CA GLY A 16 -10.34 -28.26 1.33
C GLY A 16 -11.17 -28.51 2.60
N LYS A 17 -11.52 -29.78 2.85
CA LYS A 17 -12.25 -30.21 4.06
C LYS A 17 -11.44 -29.98 5.32
N SER A 18 -10.17 -30.40 5.34
CA SER A 18 -9.25 -30.19 6.47
C SER A 18 -9.05 -28.71 6.78
N ARG A 19 -8.82 -27.88 5.75
CA ARG A 19 -8.70 -26.42 5.93
C ARG A 19 -9.96 -25.81 6.52
N LYS A 20 -11.13 -26.22 6.05
CA LYS A 20 -12.42 -25.72 6.57
C LYS A 20 -12.61 -26.10 8.03
N GLU A 21 -12.24 -27.31 8.41
CA GLU A 21 -12.35 -27.78 9.79
C GLU A 21 -11.37 -27.05 10.73
N ILE A 22 -10.11 -26.85 10.30
CA ILE A 22 -9.13 -26.07 11.07
C ILE A 22 -9.63 -24.63 11.32
N ILE A 23 -10.20 -23.99 10.30
CA ILE A 23 -10.76 -22.64 10.44
C ILE A 23 -11.97 -22.64 11.38
N ARG A 24 -12.82 -23.67 11.30
CA ARG A 24 -13.99 -23.81 12.19
C ARG A 24 -13.56 -23.97 13.65
N GLN A 25 -12.61 -24.86 13.91
CA GLN A 25 -12.06 -25.09 15.26
C GLN A 25 -11.37 -23.84 15.81
N ALA A 26 -10.55 -23.15 15.01
CA ALA A 26 -9.91 -21.91 15.43
C ALA A 26 -10.94 -20.79 15.76
N LYS A 27 -12.05 -20.72 15.03
CA LYS A 27 -13.13 -19.76 15.30
C LYS A 27 -13.86 -20.10 16.60
N GLU A 28 -14.15 -21.38 16.82
CA GLU A 28 -14.82 -21.89 18.02
C GLU A 28 -13.95 -21.67 19.28
N GLU A 29 -12.64 -21.95 19.20
CA GLU A 29 -11.69 -21.67 20.28
C GLU A 29 -11.57 -20.17 20.58
N ALA A 30 -11.55 -19.33 19.55
CA ALA A 30 -11.53 -17.87 19.73
C ALA A 30 -12.82 -17.35 20.38
N GLU A 31 -13.98 -17.86 19.97
CA GLU A 31 -15.27 -17.51 20.57
C GLU A 31 -15.34 -17.96 22.04
N HIS A 32 -14.86 -19.17 22.35
CA HIS A 32 -14.78 -19.67 23.73
C HIS A 32 -13.88 -18.80 24.61
N LEU A 33 -12.68 -18.43 24.13
CA LEU A 33 -11.75 -17.58 24.86
C LEU A 33 -12.32 -16.18 25.13
N LEU A 34 -13.03 -15.61 24.16
CA LEU A 34 -13.73 -14.33 24.35
C LEU A 34 -14.86 -14.44 25.37
N GLN A 35 -15.63 -15.52 25.34
CA GLN A 35 -16.70 -15.75 26.30
C GLN A 35 -16.16 -15.93 27.73
N GLU A 36 -15.09 -16.70 27.90
CA GLU A 36 -14.42 -16.90 29.19
C GLU A 36 -13.85 -15.58 29.74
N SER A 37 -13.20 -14.80 28.87
CA SER A 37 -12.68 -13.46 29.20
C SER A 37 -13.80 -12.52 29.67
N ASN A 38 -14.91 -12.46 28.93
CA ASN A 38 -16.05 -11.62 29.28
C ASN A 38 -16.71 -12.05 30.59
N ALA A 39 -16.87 -13.36 30.82
CA ALA A 39 -17.42 -13.89 32.06
C ALA A 39 -16.53 -13.55 33.28
N ARG A 40 -15.20 -13.63 33.12
CA ARG A 40 -14.25 -13.26 34.17
C ARG A 40 -14.31 -11.76 34.48
N ILE A 41 -14.37 -10.92 33.44
CA ILE A 41 -14.52 -9.46 33.59
C ILE A 41 -15.82 -9.12 34.34
N GLU A 42 -16.93 -9.75 33.98
CA GLU A 42 -18.23 -9.50 34.62
C GLU A 42 -18.23 -9.94 36.10
N SER A 43 -17.65 -11.10 36.39
CA SER A 43 -17.49 -11.59 37.77
C SER A 43 -16.64 -10.62 38.61
N THR A 44 -15.50 -10.14 38.08
CA THR A 44 -14.66 -9.15 38.75
C THR A 44 -15.38 -7.82 38.96
N ILE A 45 -16.13 -7.33 37.97
CA ILE A 45 -16.95 -6.10 38.11
C ILE A 45 -18.02 -6.28 39.19
N ARG A 46 -18.65 -7.46 39.23
CA ARG A 46 -19.64 -7.79 40.26
C ARG A 46 -19.01 -7.81 41.64
N THR A 47 -17.86 -8.46 41.83
CA THR A 47 -17.10 -8.43 43.09
C THR A 47 -16.74 -7.01 43.50
N ILE A 48 -16.31 -6.16 42.56
CA ILE A 48 -16.02 -4.73 42.83
C ILE A 48 -17.28 -3.98 43.29
N LYS A 49 -18.43 -4.23 42.67
CA LYS A 49 -19.71 -3.61 43.06
C LYS A 49 -20.17 -4.08 44.45
N GLU A 50 -19.99 -5.35 44.78
CA GLU A 50 -20.38 -5.93 46.08
C GLU A 50 -19.40 -5.54 47.21
N THR A 51 -18.12 -5.30 46.91
CA THR A 51 -17.07 -4.99 47.90
C THR A 51 -16.75 -3.50 48.06
N GLN A 52 -17.60 -2.58 47.57
CA GLN A 52 -17.40 -1.12 47.58
C GLN A 52 -17.05 -0.50 48.96
N ALA A 53 -17.17 -1.24 50.06
CA ALA A 53 -16.79 -0.83 51.41
C ALA A 53 -15.32 -1.15 51.82
N GLU A 54 -14.64 -2.09 51.15
CA GLU A 54 -13.24 -2.45 51.46
C GLU A 54 -12.28 -2.01 50.35
N LYS A 55 -11.61 -0.88 50.58
CA LYS A 55 -10.64 -0.22 49.67
C LYS A 55 -9.58 -1.19 49.11
N GLU A 56 -9.11 -2.13 49.92
CA GLU A 56 -8.06 -3.08 49.54
C GLU A 56 -8.54 -4.17 48.57
N LYS A 57 -9.73 -4.73 48.77
CA LYS A 57 -10.28 -5.77 47.87
C LYS A 57 -10.65 -5.21 46.51
N THR A 58 -11.19 -3.98 46.47
CA THR A 58 -11.47 -3.28 45.21
C THR A 58 -10.18 -2.99 44.42
N ARG A 59 -9.10 -2.63 45.11
CA ARG A 59 -7.79 -2.38 44.46
C ARG A 59 -7.22 -3.65 43.84
N LEU A 60 -7.30 -4.78 44.55
CA LEU A 60 -6.78 -6.06 44.06
C LEU A 60 -7.57 -6.57 42.85
N ALA A 61 -8.91 -6.47 42.89
CA ALA A 61 -9.78 -6.82 41.75
C ALA A 61 -9.52 -5.95 40.51
N ARG A 62 -9.26 -4.65 40.68
CA ARG A 62 -8.87 -3.76 39.56
C ARG A 62 -7.52 -4.16 38.97
N LYS A 63 -6.56 -4.53 39.81
CA LYS A 63 -5.23 -4.97 39.37
C LYS A 63 -5.30 -6.28 38.58
N GLU A 64 -6.10 -7.25 39.04
CA GLU A 64 -6.29 -8.51 38.31
C GLU A 64 -6.93 -8.28 36.93
N LEU A 65 -7.90 -7.38 36.83
CA LEU A 65 -8.53 -7.01 35.57
C LEU A 65 -7.53 -6.37 34.58
N THR A 66 -6.66 -5.48 35.07
CA THR A 66 -5.65 -4.81 34.22
C THR A 66 -4.56 -5.77 33.79
N ASP A 67 -4.09 -6.65 34.69
CA ASP A 67 -3.06 -7.63 34.40
C ASP A 67 -3.57 -8.66 33.38
N PHE A 68 -4.84 -9.06 33.50
CA PHE A 68 -5.48 -9.95 32.53
C PHE A 68 -5.62 -9.28 31.14
N ARG A 69 -6.03 -8.01 31.06
CA ARG A 69 -6.07 -7.27 29.78
C ARG A 69 -4.71 -7.23 29.10
N HIS A 70 -3.66 -6.90 29.85
CA HIS A 70 -2.30 -6.86 29.30
C HIS A 70 -1.83 -8.23 28.80
N SER A 71 -2.17 -9.32 29.50
CA SER A 71 -1.80 -10.67 29.05
C SER A 71 -2.43 -11.07 27.71
N ILE A 72 -3.68 -10.63 27.44
CA ILE A 72 -4.36 -10.87 26.18
C ILE A 72 -3.75 -10.02 25.06
N GLU A 73 -3.46 -8.75 25.32
CA GLU A 73 -2.78 -7.87 24.34
C GLU A 73 -1.40 -8.42 23.96
N ASP A 74 -0.60 -8.85 24.94
CA ASP A 74 0.73 -9.43 24.69
C ASP A 74 0.68 -10.73 23.87
N LEU A 75 -0.34 -11.56 24.06
CA LEU A 75 -0.55 -12.77 23.26
C LEU A 75 -0.88 -12.43 21.81
N THR A 76 -1.73 -11.42 21.58
CA THR A 76 -2.08 -10.97 20.21
C THR A 76 -0.89 -10.34 19.48
N LEU A 77 -0.05 -9.59 20.18
CA LEU A 77 1.16 -8.97 19.62
C LEU A 77 2.21 -10.02 19.25
N LYS A 78 2.44 -11.03 20.11
CA LYS A 78 3.36 -12.13 19.82
C LYS A 78 2.92 -12.99 18.63
N GLU A 79 1.61 -13.20 18.46
CA GLU A 79 1.07 -13.94 17.31
C GLU A 79 1.26 -13.17 15.99
N GLN A 80 1.17 -11.83 16.03
CA GLN A 80 1.47 -10.96 14.90
C GLN A 80 2.97 -10.95 14.57
N GLU A 81 3.84 -10.85 15.58
CA GLU A 81 5.30 -10.88 15.41
C GLU A 81 5.82 -12.23 14.87
N GLY A 82 5.24 -13.35 15.30
CA GLY A 82 5.53 -14.69 14.77
C GLY A 82 5.21 -14.83 13.28
N LYS A 83 4.11 -14.23 12.81
CA LYS A 83 3.72 -14.22 11.38
C LYS A 83 4.63 -13.30 10.55
N ILE A 84 5.15 -12.22 11.14
CA ILE A 84 6.09 -11.28 10.49
C ILE A 84 7.49 -11.90 10.37
N THR A 85 7.99 -12.52 11.44
CA THR A 85 9.30 -13.20 11.45
C THR A 85 9.35 -14.37 10.47
N GLN A 86 8.29 -15.21 10.41
CA GLN A 86 8.20 -16.30 9.44
C GLN A 86 8.15 -15.81 7.98
N LYS A 87 7.55 -14.64 7.71
CA LYS A 87 7.59 -14.00 6.39
C LYS A 87 8.96 -13.42 6.06
N MET A 88 9.65 -12.84 7.05
CA MET A 88 11.01 -12.30 6.93
C MET A 88 12.05 -13.40 6.65
N ASP A 89 11.96 -14.54 7.32
CA ASP A 89 12.91 -15.65 7.09
C ASP A 89 12.71 -16.32 5.73
N LYS A 90 11.46 -16.45 5.25
CA LYS A 90 11.17 -16.90 3.88
C LYS A 90 11.73 -15.94 2.82
N LEU A 91 11.78 -14.63 3.11
CA LEU A 91 12.40 -13.63 2.24
C LEU A 91 13.93 -13.70 2.27
N ARG A 92 14.53 -13.99 3.43
CA ARG A 92 15.99 -14.15 3.58
C ARG A 92 16.52 -15.39 2.85
N GLN A 93 15.87 -16.55 3.01
CA GLN A 93 16.26 -17.77 2.28
C GLN A 93 16.17 -17.60 0.75
N LYS A 94 15.19 -16.81 0.27
CA LYS A 94 15.06 -16.46 -1.16
C LYS A 94 16.16 -15.50 -1.65
N GLN A 95 16.76 -14.71 -0.76
CA GLN A 95 17.91 -13.85 -1.08
C GLN A 95 19.24 -14.59 -1.02
N GLU A 96 19.42 -15.55 -0.12
CA GLU A 96 20.66 -16.32 0.01
C GLU A 96 20.91 -17.24 -1.19
N HIS A 97 19.87 -17.92 -1.70
CA HIS A 97 19.96 -18.65 -2.98
C HIS A 97 20.30 -17.77 -4.20
N ARG A 98 20.13 -16.45 -4.08
CA ARG A 98 20.51 -15.47 -5.11
C ARG A 98 21.97 -15.00 -4.99
N LYS A 99 22.60 -15.16 -3.82
CA LYS A 99 23.97 -14.69 -3.55
C LYS A 99 25.05 -15.70 -3.90
N GLU A 100 24.78 -17.01 -3.84
CA GLU A 100 25.79 -18.04 -4.11
C GLU A 100 26.24 -18.15 -5.59
N LYS A 101 25.59 -17.43 -6.51
CA LYS A 101 25.86 -17.57 -7.95
C LYS A 101 26.70 -16.48 -8.61
N LYS A 102 27.56 -15.77 -7.85
CA LYS A 102 28.50 -14.80 -8.45
C LYS A 102 29.89 -14.80 -7.80
N LEU A 103 30.89 -15.24 -8.56
CA LEU A 103 32.10 -14.52 -9.03
C LEU A 103 33.07 -15.53 -9.71
N PRO A 104 33.83 -15.16 -10.77
CA PRO A 104 35.10 -14.42 -10.63
C PRO A 104 35.33 -13.28 -11.66
N PRO A 105 36.46 -12.52 -11.57
CA PRO A 105 36.53 -11.10 -11.93
C PRO A 105 37.36 -10.76 -13.19
N SER A 106 37.30 -9.46 -13.53
CA SER A 106 38.35 -8.64 -14.20
C SER A 106 38.30 -8.50 -15.73
N LEU A 107 38.12 -7.26 -16.21
CA LEU A 107 39.20 -6.42 -16.80
C LEU A 107 38.59 -5.22 -17.56
N SER A 108 39.09 -4.04 -17.20
CA SER A 108 39.06 -2.80 -17.98
C SER A 108 39.44 -3.04 -19.44
N LEU A 109 38.78 -2.41 -20.42
CA LEU A 109 39.39 -1.97 -21.69
C LEU A 109 38.49 -0.97 -22.46
N LYS A 110 39.18 -0.09 -23.17
CA LYS A 110 38.76 1.17 -23.80
C LYS A 110 37.83 0.97 -25.01
N THR A 111 36.89 1.91 -25.17
CA THR A 111 35.86 2.00 -26.21
C THR A 111 36.43 2.35 -27.59
N ARG A 112 36.02 1.57 -28.62
CA ARG A 112 35.90 2.01 -30.02
C ARG A 112 34.39 2.07 -30.36
N PRO A 113 33.91 3.03 -31.16
CA PRO A 113 32.48 3.15 -31.46
C PRO A 113 32.07 2.08 -32.46
N THR A 114 31.35 1.07 -31.99
CA THR A 114 30.68 0.09 -32.84
C THR A 114 29.34 0.66 -33.35
N PRO A 115 28.95 0.41 -34.61
CA PRO A 115 27.71 0.91 -35.19
C PRO A 115 26.47 0.34 -34.48
N VAL A 116 25.39 1.13 -34.43
CA VAL A 116 24.12 0.72 -33.83
C VAL A 116 23.42 -0.32 -34.68
N ILE A 117 23.18 -1.49 -34.09
CA ILE A 117 22.48 -2.62 -34.71
C ILE A 117 21.11 -2.76 -34.02
N GLU A 118 20.12 -3.15 -34.81
CA GLU A 118 18.75 -3.39 -34.36
C GLU A 118 18.71 -4.41 -33.21
N GLY A 119 17.90 -4.14 -32.20
CA GLY A 119 17.76 -5.00 -31.01
C GLY A 119 18.71 -4.69 -29.85
N ASN A 120 19.69 -3.80 -30.00
CA ASN A 120 20.57 -3.39 -28.90
C ASN A 120 19.92 -2.35 -27.96
N MET A 121 20.42 -2.33 -26.72
CA MET A 121 20.05 -1.34 -25.71
C MET A 121 20.89 -0.08 -25.92
N VAL A 122 20.21 1.03 -26.13
CA VAL A 122 20.81 2.34 -26.39
C VAL A 122 20.31 3.37 -25.39
N ARG A 123 21.14 4.37 -25.13
CA ARG A 123 20.81 5.54 -24.32
C ARG A 123 20.90 6.78 -25.18
N ILE A 124 20.09 7.79 -24.88
CA ILE A 124 20.24 9.10 -25.52
C ILE A 124 21.36 9.86 -24.80
N LYS A 125 22.28 10.46 -25.56
CA LYS A 125 23.34 11.34 -25.03
C LYS A 125 22.74 12.43 -24.15
N GLY A 126 23.16 12.47 -22.88
CA GLY A 126 22.69 13.44 -21.88
C GLY A 126 21.39 13.06 -21.18
N GLN A 127 20.83 11.88 -21.42
CA GLN A 127 19.69 11.34 -20.64
C GLN A 127 20.07 10.01 -20.00
N THR A 128 19.47 9.70 -18.85
CA THR A 128 19.67 8.45 -18.10
C THR A 128 18.76 7.31 -18.60
N SER A 129 17.78 7.61 -19.45
CA SER A 129 16.84 6.65 -20.00
C SER A 129 17.47 5.71 -21.03
N SER A 130 17.45 4.40 -20.74
CA SER A 130 17.86 3.33 -21.66
C SER A 130 16.66 2.73 -22.39
N GLY A 131 16.80 2.42 -23.68
CA GLY A 131 15.74 1.86 -24.51
C GLY A 131 16.25 0.90 -25.58
N LYS A 132 15.38 0.03 -26.09
CA LYS A 132 15.72 -0.97 -27.11
C LYS A 132 15.45 -0.43 -28.51
N VAL A 133 16.44 -0.48 -29.40
CA VAL A 133 16.24 -0.14 -30.82
C VAL A 133 15.37 -1.21 -31.47
N ILE A 134 14.23 -0.82 -32.04
CA ILE A 134 13.39 -1.71 -32.84
C ILE A 134 13.87 -1.73 -34.28
N GLU A 135 14.12 -0.55 -34.84
CA GLU A 135 14.25 -0.37 -36.29
C GLU A 135 15.11 0.85 -36.59
N ILE A 136 15.97 0.76 -37.60
CA ILE A 136 16.81 1.87 -38.05
C ILE A 136 16.36 2.32 -39.45
N ALA A 137 15.73 3.49 -39.52
CA ALA A 137 15.29 4.12 -40.76
C ALA A 137 16.27 5.25 -41.16
N GLY A 138 17.36 4.86 -41.85
CA GLY A 138 18.36 5.79 -42.38
C GLY A 138 19.12 6.54 -41.28
N LYS A 139 18.84 7.84 -41.12
CA LYS A 139 19.48 8.71 -40.10
C LYS A 139 18.76 8.69 -38.73
N ASN A 140 17.58 8.08 -38.67
CA ASN A 140 16.75 8.00 -37.48
C ASN A 140 16.59 6.54 -37.05
N ALA A 141 16.55 6.31 -35.74
CA ALA A 141 16.23 5.02 -35.16
C ALA A 141 14.98 5.14 -34.30
N ILE A 142 14.15 4.10 -34.37
CA ILE A 142 12.96 3.95 -33.55
C ILE A 142 13.38 3.14 -32.32
N VAL A 143 13.29 3.76 -31.15
CA VAL A 143 13.72 3.19 -29.87
C VAL A 143 12.53 3.11 -28.92
N ILE A 144 12.38 1.97 -28.24
CA ILE A 144 11.43 1.80 -27.14
C ILE A 144 12.12 2.11 -25.83
N PHE A 145 11.70 3.19 -25.16
CA PHE A 145 12.08 3.48 -23.78
C PHE A 145 10.93 3.05 -22.87
N GLY A 146 11.09 1.92 -22.18
CA GLY A 146 10.00 1.32 -21.39
C GLY A 146 8.80 0.96 -22.27
N ASN A 147 7.74 1.77 -22.21
CA ASN A 147 6.49 1.58 -22.97
C ASN A 147 6.31 2.62 -24.09
N ILE A 148 7.23 3.56 -24.26
CA ILE A 148 7.11 4.68 -25.20
C ILE A 148 7.98 4.41 -26.43
N LYS A 149 7.38 4.48 -27.62
CA LYS A 149 8.08 4.40 -28.91
C LYS A 149 8.51 5.81 -29.34
N THR A 150 9.80 6.05 -29.48
CA THR A 150 10.35 7.37 -29.82
C THR A 150 11.33 7.28 -30.98
N THR A 151 11.21 8.21 -31.92
CA THR A 151 12.12 8.34 -33.06
C THR A 151 13.26 9.29 -32.70
N VAL A 152 14.50 8.80 -32.70
CA VAL A 152 15.70 9.54 -32.28
C VAL A 152 16.79 9.45 -33.34
N LYS A 153 17.52 10.54 -33.60
CA LYS A 153 18.66 10.55 -34.52
C LYS A 153 19.78 9.62 -34.01
N LEU A 154 20.39 8.86 -34.91
CA LEU A 154 21.42 7.86 -34.57
C LEU A 154 22.62 8.49 -33.85
N GLU A 155 22.98 9.73 -34.20
CA GLU A 155 24.07 10.51 -33.61
C GLU A 155 23.90 10.78 -32.10
N ARG A 156 22.65 10.82 -31.64
CA ARG A 156 22.28 11.06 -30.25
C ARG A 156 22.16 9.77 -29.45
N LEU A 157 22.37 8.60 -30.06
CA LEU A 157 22.29 7.31 -29.39
C LEU A 157 23.70 6.80 -29.05
N GLU A 158 23.84 6.30 -27.83
CA GLU A 158 25.03 5.59 -27.35
C GLU A 158 24.67 4.17 -26.97
N HIS A 159 25.50 3.23 -27.38
CA HIS A 159 25.39 1.84 -26.96
C HIS A 159 25.70 1.69 -25.49
N ILE A 160 24.84 0.96 -24.79
CA ILE A 160 25.12 0.54 -23.42
C ILE A 160 25.53 -0.92 -23.45
N HIS A 161 26.78 -1.20 -23.09
CA HIS A 161 27.17 -2.58 -22.80
C HIS A 161 26.45 -3.02 -21.51
N PRO A 162 25.84 -4.21 -21.44
CA PRO A 162 25.02 -4.66 -20.30
C PRO A 162 25.78 -4.78 -18.96
N SER A 163 27.06 -4.39 -18.94
CA SER A 163 27.98 -4.51 -17.81
C SER A 163 28.18 -3.21 -17.01
N THR A 164 27.61 -2.06 -17.44
CA THR A 164 27.80 -0.75 -16.78
C THR A 164 26.53 -0.15 -16.16
N ILE A 165 25.50 -0.95 -15.91
CA ILE A 165 24.29 -0.47 -15.23
C ILE A 165 24.57 -0.44 -13.72
N SER A 166 24.93 0.73 -13.22
CA SER A 166 24.89 1.03 -11.77
C SER A 166 23.47 0.78 -11.26
N PRO A 167 23.26 0.00 -10.18
CA PRO A 167 21.93 -0.36 -9.67
C PRO A 167 21.07 0.80 -9.15
N ASN A 168 21.53 2.05 -9.26
CA ASN A 168 20.96 3.23 -8.61
C ASN A 168 20.17 4.16 -9.54
N GLU A 169 19.98 3.80 -10.82
CA GLU A 169 19.17 4.58 -11.78
C GLU A 169 17.96 3.79 -12.29
N ILE A 170 17.53 2.75 -11.57
CA ILE A 170 16.25 2.09 -11.81
C ILE A 170 15.26 2.79 -10.88
N PRO A 171 14.26 3.55 -11.36
CA PRO A 171 13.20 4.05 -10.49
C PRO A 171 12.64 2.86 -9.71
N ALA A 172 12.59 3.05 -8.39
CA ALA A 172 12.34 2.02 -7.41
C ALA A 172 11.19 1.10 -7.83
N LYS A 173 11.50 -0.20 -7.93
CA LYS A 173 10.59 -1.34 -7.79
C LYS A 173 9.11 -0.97 -8.03
N SER A 174 8.70 -0.88 -9.29
CA SER A 174 7.34 -1.29 -9.58
C SER A 174 7.30 -2.77 -9.24
N ALA A 175 6.63 -3.08 -8.13
CA ALA A 175 6.12 -4.43 -7.91
C ALA A 175 5.41 -4.86 -9.20
N PHE A 176 5.44 -6.16 -9.50
CA PHE A 176 4.70 -6.76 -10.60
C PHE A 176 3.20 -6.44 -10.43
N VAL A 177 2.80 -5.25 -10.89
CA VAL A 177 1.42 -4.80 -10.99
C VAL A 177 1.06 -5.12 -12.43
N SER A 178 0.04 -5.96 -12.61
CA SER A 178 -0.48 -6.30 -13.93
C SER A 178 -0.68 -5.00 -14.73
N THR A 179 -0.35 -5.01 -16.03
CA THR A 179 -0.63 -3.89 -16.93
C THR A 179 -2.08 -3.42 -16.84
N HIS A 180 -3.00 -4.34 -16.54
CA HIS A 180 -4.40 -4.04 -16.26
C HIS A 180 -4.59 -3.09 -15.06
N THR A 181 -3.94 -3.39 -13.94
CA THR A 181 -4.04 -2.58 -12.71
C THR A 181 -3.33 -1.23 -12.87
N GLN A 182 -2.23 -1.17 -13.62
CA GLN A 182 -1.56 0.09 -13.92
C GLN A 182 -2.41 1.00 -14.81
N ASN A 183 -3.09 0.43 -15.83
CA ASN A 183 -4.01 1.18 -16.68
C ASN A 183 -5.22 1.67 -15.88
N GLN A 184 -5.81 0.84 -15.02
CA GLN A 184 -6.93 1.25 -14.16
C GLN A 184 -6.58 2.40 -13.21
N MET A 185 -5.38 2.39 -12.61
CA MET A 185 -4.90 3.49 -11.79
C MET A 185 -4.68 4.76 -12.60
N TYR A 186 -4.17 4.64 -13.82
CA TYR A 186 -4.00 5.77 -14.74
C TYR A 186 -5.33 6.36 -15.20
N GLU A 187 -6.30 5.52 -15.57
CA GLU A 187 -7.65 5.95 -15.95
C GLU A 187 -8.36 6.67 -14.79
N LYS A 188 -8.32 6.09 -13.58
CA LYS A 188 -8.81 6.76 -12.37
C LYS A 188 -8.15 8.12 -12.16
N LYS A 189 -6.86 8.26 -12.45
CA LYS A 189 -6.14 9.54 -12.35
C LYS A 189 -6.65 10.59 -13.33
N LEU A 190 -7.00 10.18 -14.54
CA LEU A 190 -7.55 11.10 -15.54
C LEU A 190 -8.99 11.52 -15.21
N GLU A 191 -9.78 10.63 -14.62
CA GLU A 191 -11.18 10.92 -14.28
C GLU A 191 -11.37 11.65 -12.95
N PHE A 192 -10.37 11.58 -12.06
CA PHE A 192 -10.47 12.18 -10.74
C PHE A 192 -10.58 13.71 -10.82
N LYS A 193 -11.70 14.23 -10.30
CA LYS A 193 -11.90 15.67 -10.15
C LYS A 193 -11.29 16.12 -8.84
N GLN A 194 -10.55 17.23 -8.86
CA GLN A 194 -9.92 17.76 -7.66
C GLN A 194 -10.90 18.53 -6.75
N ASP A 195 -12.17 18.62 -7.15
CA ASP A 195 -13.25 19.28 -6.43
C ASP A 195 -14.37 18.31 -6.06
N ILE A 196 -14.87 18.44 -4.84
CA ILE A 196 -16.11 17.79 -4.38
C ILE A 196 -17.08 18.83 -3.82
N ASP A 197 -18.35 18.75 -4.22
CA ASP A 197 -19.44 19.58 -3.71
C ASP A 197 -20.31 18.76 -2.75
N VAL A 198 -20.34 19.18 -1.48
CA VAL A 198 -21.15 18.55 -0.42
C VAL A 198 -22.23 19.49 0.12
N ARG A 199 -22.53 20.58 -0.60
CA ARG A 199 -23.57 21.52 -0.17
C ARG A 199 -24.94 20.84 -0.17
N GLY A 200 -25.69 21.08 0.91
CA GLY A 200 -27.04 20.52 1.08
C GLY A 200 -27.07 19.06 1.55
N MET A 201 -25.91 18.39 1.65
CA MET A 201 -25.83 17.06 2.25
C MET A 201 -25.97 17.13 3.77
N ARG A 202 -26.50 16.07 4.40
CA ARG A 202 -26.48 15.95 5.87
C ARG A 202 -25.06 15.66 6.35
N GLY A 203 -24.75 16.02 7.60
CA GLY A 203 -23.38 15.93 8.15
C GLY A 203 -22.70 14.58 7.94
N GLU A 204 -23.40 13.49 8.24
CA GLU A 204 -22.85 12.12 8.07
C GLU A 204 -22.64 11.74 6.60
N GLU A 205 -23.58 12.11 5.71
CA GLU A 205 -23.48 11.82 4.28
C GLU A 205 -22.31 12.57 3.64
N ALA A 206 -22.15 13.85 4.01
CA ALA A 206 -21.02 14.67 3.57
C ALA A 206 -19.69 14.08 4.05
N LEU A 207 -19.63 13.63 5.30
CA LEU A 207 -18.42 13.04 5.87
C LEU A 207 -18.02 11.75 5.16
N GLN A 208 -19.01 10.90 4.84
CA GLN A 208 -18.79 9.67 4.09
C GLN A 208 -18.30 9.97 2.67
N ALA A 209 -18.93 10.91 1.96
CA ALA A 209 -18.52 11.31 0.62
C ALA A 209 -17.08 11.86 0.60
N ILE A 210 -16.73 12.68 1.60
CA ILE A 210 -15.39 13.23 1.75
C ILE A 210 -14.37 12.15 2.09
N THR A 211 -14.74 11.16 2.91
CA THR A 211 -13.86 10.04 3.22
C THR A 211 -13.43 9.31 1.95
N TYR A 212 -14.38 8.90 1.12
CA TYR A 212 -14.06 8.26 -0.16
C TYR A 212 -13.26 9.17 -1.09
N PHE A 213 -13.59 10.46 -1.12
CA PHE A 213 -12.91 11.43 -1.96
C PHE A 213 -11.43 11.62 -1.57
N ILE A 214 -11.14 11.69 -0.28
CA ILE A 214 -9.77 11.80 0.25
C ILE A 214 -8.99 10.51 -0.01
N ASP A 215 -9.61 9.35 0.19
CA ASP A 215 -8.98 8.05 -0.10
C ASP A 215 -8.61 7.91 -1.57
N ASP A 216 -9.52 8.28 -2.49
CA ASP A 216 -9.25 8.28 -3.93
C ASP A 216 -8.16 9.30 -4.30
N ALA A 217 -8.13 10.49 -3.68
CA ALA A 217 -7.09 11.49 -3.90
C ALA A 217 -5.70 10.96 -3.53
N ILE A 218 -5.60 10.29 -2.37
CA ILE A 218 -4.36 9.67 -1.88
C ILE A 218 -3.96 8.50 -2.79
N LEU A 219 -4.91 7.65 -3.19
CA LEU A 219 -4.67 6.50 -4.07
C LEU A 219 -4.10 6.92 -5.43
N VAL A 220 -4.64 7.99 -6.00
CA VAL A 220 -4.25 8.54 -7.30
C VAL A 220 -2.96 9.39 -7.23
N GLY A 221 -2.58 9.81 -6.02
CA GLY A 221 -1.44 10.70 -5.78
C GLY A 221 -1.71 12.09 -6.38
N ILE A 222 -2.77 12.73 -5.91
CA ILE A 222 -3.09 14.13 -6.19
C ILE A 222 -2.56 14.99 -5.04
N ASP A 223 -1.83 16.07 -5.38
CA ASP A 223 -1.16 16.90 -4.37
C ASP A 223 -2.11 17.81 -3.60
N ARG A 224 -3.18 18.27 -4.25
CA ARG A 224 -4.13 19.25 -3.71
C ARG A 224 -5.56 18.99 -4.18
N VAL A 225 -6.52 19.09 -3.27
CA VAL A 225 -7.97 19.00 -3.55
C VAL A 225 -8.76 20.10 -2.85
N ARG A 226 -10.00 20.30 -3.30
CA ARG A 226 -10.93 21.34 -2.84
C ARG A 226 -12.25 20.72 -2.42
N ILE A 227 -12.73 21.10 -1.25
CA ILE A 227 -14.01 20.63 -0.68
C ILE A 227 -14.95 21.83 -0.56
N LEU A 228 -16.00 21.85 -1.36
CA LEU A 228 -17.03 22.87 -1.33
C LEU A 228 -18.15 22.43 -0.39
N HIS A 229 -18.18 23.00 0.82
CA HIS A 229 -19.19 22.71 1.84
C HIS A 229 -20.16 23.87 2.08
N GLY A 230 -19.88 25.04 1.50
CA GLY A 230 -20.67 26.25 1.67
C GLY A 230 -20.37 26.96 2.99
N THR A 231 -20.87 28.20 3.11
CA THR A 231 -20.65 29.06 4.28
C THR A 231 -21.66 28.78 5.39
N GLY A 232 -22.97 28.83 5.08
CA GLY A 232 -24.07 28.40 5.95
C GLY A 232 -23.90 28.74 7.44
N THR A 233 -24.23 27.76 8.29
CA THR A 233 -23.96 27.80 9.75
C THR A 233 -22.55 27.31 10.11
N GLY A 234 -21.74 26.90 9.14
CA GLY A 234 -20.40 26.35 9.36
C GLY A 234 -20.35 24.94 9.94
N ILE A 235 -21.48 24.25 10.15
CA ILE A 235 -21.50 22.89 10.74
C ILE A 235 -20.69 21.91 9.89
N LEU A 236 -20.93 21.89 8.57
CA LEU A 236 -20.18 21.01 7.66
C LEU A 236 -18.68 21.33 7.70
N ARG A 237 -18.30 22.61 7.68
CA ARG A 237 -16.90 23.03 7.81
C ARG A 237 -16.25 22.45 9.06
N THR A 238 -16.91 22.57 10.21
CA THR A 238 -16.39 22.06 11.49
C THR A 238 -16.22 20.54 11.48
N LEU A 239 -17.23 19.80 11.00
CA LEU A 239 -17.16 18.33 10.90
C LEU A 239 -16.04 17.88 9.96
N ILE A 240 -15.91 18.55 8.82
CA ILE A 240 -14.87 18.26 7.83
C ILE A 240 -13.49 18.52 8.43
N HIS A 241 -13.28 19.67 9.06
CA HIS A 241 -11.99 19.99 9.69
C HIS A 241 -11.64 19.00 10.79
N GLN A 242 -12.61 18.59 11.60
CA GLN A 242 -12.41 17.56 12.63
C GLN A 242 -12.02 16.21 12.03
N TYR A 243 -12.63 15.82 10.91
CA TYR A 243 -12.27 14.58 10.21
C TYR A 243 -10.88 14.65 9.58
N LEU A 244 -10.56 15.72 8.86
CA LEU A 244 -9.26 15.89 8.19
C LEU A 244 -8.09 15.87 9.20
N GLN A 245 -8.30 16.27 10.45
CA GLN A 245 -7.30 16.14 11.52
C GLN A 245 -6.96 14.69 11.88
N THR A 246 -7.84 13.74 11.60
CA THR A 246 -7.65 12.32 11.94
C THR A 246 -7.01 11.51 10.81
N VAL A 247 -7.00 12.04 9.58
CA VAL A 247 -6.50 11.34 8.40
C VAL A 247 -4.97 11.41 8.35
N SER A 248 -4.32 10.24 8.49
CA SER A 248 -2.90 10.10 8.22
C SER A 248 -2.67 10.24 6.71
N GLY A 249 -2.10 11.37 6.31
CA GLY A 249 -1.79 11.63 4.91
C GLY A 249 -2.19 13.01 4.42
N ILE A 250 -2.79 13.83 5.27
CA ILE A 250 -2.96 15.25 4.99
C ILE A 250 -1.76 16.00 5.55
N LYS A 251 -1.09 16.78 4.70
CA LYS A 251 0.01 17.65 5.09
C LYS A 251 -0.50 18.93 5.74
N HIS A 252 -1.50 19.54 5.11
CA HIS A 252 -2.09 20.78 5.56
C HIS A 252 -3.51 20.93 5.02
N PHE A 253 -4.36 21.66 5.74
CA PHE A 253 -5.66 22.09 5.23
C PHE A 253 -6.01 23.47 5.77
N GLU A 254 -6.65 24.27 4.94
CA GLU A 254 -7.05 25.64 5.29
C GLU A 254 -8.31 26.06 4.53
N ASN A 255 -8.89 27.18 4.94
CA ASN A 255 -9.94 27.81 4.15
C ASN A 255 -9.32 28.38 2.87
N GLU A 256 -10.05 28.31 1.77
CA GLU A 256 -9.59 28.88 0.51
C GLU A 256 -9.52 30.42 0.57
N HIS A 257 -8.75 31.01 -0.35
CA HIS A 257 -8.72 32.44 -0.58
C HIS A 257 -10.11 33.02 -0.84
N VAL A 258 -10.33 34.27 -0.38
CA VAL A 258 -11.64 34.94 -0.40
C VAL A 258 -12.22 35.03 -1.82
N GLN A 259 -11.38 35.23 -2.84
CA GLN A 259 -11.80 35.31 -4.24
C GLN A 259 -12.25 33.97 -4.84
N LEU A 260 -11.86 32.84 -4.23
CA LEU A 260 -12.09 31.48 -4.73
C LEU A 260 -13.08 30.69 -3.86
N GLY A 261 -13.86 31.38 -3.02
CA GLY A 261 -14.91 30.78 -2.18
C GLY A 261 -14.70 30.98 -0.68
N GLY A 262 -13.52 31.45 -0.25
CA GLY A 262 -13.28 31.85 1.13
C GLY A 262 -13.58 30.75 2.13
N ALA A 263 -14.31 31.11 3.20
CA ALA A 263 -14.72 30.20 4.26
C ALA A 263 -15.72 29.10 3.81
N GLY A 264 -16.24 29.15 2.57
CA GLY A 264 -17.13 28.13 2.03
C GLY A 264 -16.43 26.95 1.36
N VAL A 265 -15.10 27.03 1.21
CA VAL A 265 -14.26 26.02 0.58
C VAL A 265 -13.08 25.71 1.50
N THR A 266 -12.82 24.43 1.70
CA THR A 266 -11.59 23.95 2.36
C THR A 266 -10.65 23.37 1.31
N VAL A 267 -9.40 23.80 1.34
CA VAL A 267 -8.32 23.26 0.50
C VAL A 267 -7.52 22.30 1.34
N VAL A 268 -7.16 21.15 0.76
CA VAL A 268 -6.40 20.10 1.42
C VAL A 268 -5.17 19.79 0.58
N ASP A 269 -4.01 19.85 1.21
CA ASP A 269 -2.70 19.54 0.64
C ASP A 269 -2.20 18.19 1.18
N PHE A 270 -1.76 17.32 0.29
CA PHE A 270 -1.20 16.00 0.58
C PHE A 270 0.35 16.02 0.58
N PHE A 271 0.99 14.92 0.97
CA PHE A 271 2.45 14.78 1.15
C PHE A 271 3.17 14.22 -0.08
#